data_AF-A0AAU7FDL0-F1
#
_entry.id   AF-A0AAU7FDL0-F1
#
_cell.length_a   1.000
_cell.length_b   1.000
_cell.length_c   1.000
_cell.angle_alpha   90.00
_cell.angle_beta   90.00
_cell.angle_gamma   90.00
#
_symmetry.space_group_name_H-M   'P 1'
#
loop_
_entity.id
_entity.type
_entity.pdbx_description
1 polymer ?
#
loop_
_entity_poly.entity_id
_entity_poly.type
_entity_poly.pdbx_seq_one_letter_code
_entity_poly.pdbx_strand_id
1 'polypeptide(L)'
;MSIAVTGALPIGQWPEAVMVMVLFTIAELIEAKSLDRARNVQFWFDATHARSGQQYRQADGSWREAAAKSVAPQARVRIETG
;
A
#
# COMPACT_ATOMS: atom_id res chain seq x y z
N MET A 1 14.90 19.98 -11.92
CA MET A 1 14.22 20.69 -13.04
C MET A 1 14.70 22.13 -13.21
N SER A 2 14.91 22.88 -12.13
CA SER A 2 15.13 24.34 -12.16
C SER A 2 16.26 24.82 -13.08
N ILE A 3 17.40 24.12 -13.15
CA ILE A 3 18.53 24.53 -14.02
C ILE A 3 18.14 24.55 -15.51
N ALA A 4 17.38 23.56 -15.98
CA ALA A 4 16.94 23.48 -17.38
C ALA A 4 15.93 24.58 -17.73
N VAL A 5 14.99 24.85 -16.81
CA VAL A 5 14.01 25.94 -16.95
C VAL A 5 14.72 27.28 -16.93
N THR A 6 15.61 27.53 -15.97
CA THR A 6 16.39 28.77 -15.88
C THR A 6 17.26 29.00 -17.11
N GLY A 7 17.82 27.94 -17.70
CA GLY A 7 18.58 28.02 -18.94
C GLY A 7 17.73 28.31 -20.18
N ALA A 8 16.46 27.89 -20.20
CA ALA A 8 15.52 28.10 -21.30
C ALA A 8 14.96 29.53 -21.36
N LEU A 9 14.84 30.21 -20.21
CA LEU A 9 14.36 31.61 -20.10
C LEU A 9 15.19 32.61 -20.94
N PRO A 10 16.53 32.72 -20.81
CA PRO A 10 17.33 33.70 -21.54
C PRO A 10 17.48 33.40 -23.04
N ILE A 11 17.27 32.16 -23.47
CA ILE A 11 17.38 31.74 -24.89
C ILE A 11 16.03 31.74 -25.62
N GLY A 12 14.94 32.19 -24.96
CA GLY A 12 13.64 32.35 -25.58
C GLY A 12 12.78 31.09 -25.69
N GLN A 13 13.18 29.98 -25.06
CA GLN A 13 12.50 28.68 -25.12
C GLN A 13 11.39 28.58 -24.06
N TRP A 14 10.51 29.59 -24.03
CA TRP A 14 9.43 29.70 -23.05
C TRP A 14 8.38 28.58 -23.19
N PRO A 15 7.87 28.26 -24.40
CA PRO A 15 6.87 27.21 -24.57
C PRO A 15 7.35 25.84 -24.09
N GLU A 16 8.59 25.48 -24.39
CA GLU A 16 9.23 24.21 -24.05
C GLU A 16 9.45 24.11 -22.54
N ALA A 17 9.94 25.19 -21.92
CA ALA A 17 10.11 25.25 -20.46
C ALA A 17 8.79 25.08 -19.72
N VAL A 18 7.73 25.74 -20.19
CA VAL A 18 6.38 25.62 -19.62
C VAL A 18 5.85 24.19 -19.77
N MET A 19 5.98 23.60 -20.95
CA MET A 19 5.52 22.24 -21.20
C MET A 19 6.16 21.25 -20.22
N VAL A 20 7.48 21.31 -20.06
CA VAL A 20 8.21 20.41 -19.14
C VAL A 20 7.77 20.64 -17.69
N MET A 21 7.59 21.90 -17.26
CA MET A 21 7.09 22.21 -15.91
C MET A 21 5.69 21.66 -15.64
N VAL A 22 4.79 21.77 -16.62
CA VAL A 22 3.42 21.23 -16.50
C VAL A 22 3.46 19.70 -16.38
N LEU A 23 4.17 19.02 -17.29
CA LEU A 23 4.27 17.56 -17.27
C LEU A 23 4.93 17.06 -15.98
N PHE A 24 5.97 17.72 -15.52
CA PHE A 24 6.64 17.38 -14.27
C PHE A 24 5.72 17.55 -13.06
N THR A 25 4.98 18.66 -12.98
CA THR A 25 4.04 18.91 -11.88
C THR A 25 2.92 17.86 -11.86
N ILE A 26 2.42 17.46 -13.04
CA ILE A 26 1.44 16.38 -13.17
C ILE A 26 2.05 15.06 -12.67
N ALA A 27 3.30 14.77 -13.05
CA ALA A 27 4.00 13.56 -12.61
C ALA A 27 4.17 13.53 -11.08
N GLU A 28 4.58 14.64 -10.45
CA GLU A 28 4.70 14.75 -8.99
C GLU A 28 3.36 14.49 -8.28
N LEU A 29 2.26 15.02 -8.83
CA LEU A 29 0.91 14.77 -8.29
C LEU A 29 0.52 13.29 -8.41
N ILE A 30 0.83 12.65 -9.53
CA ILE A 30 0.55 11.21 -9.74
C ILE A 30 1.38 10.37 -8.79
N GLU A 31 2.66 10.70 -8.61
CA GLU A 31 3.58 10.02 -7.70
C GLU A 31 3.08 10.08 -6.26
N ALA A 32 2.72 11.28 -5.78
CA ALA A 32 2.17 11.47 -4.44
C ALA A 32 0.89 10.63 -4.23
N LYS A 33 -0.05 10.68 -5.18
CA LYS A 33 -1.28 9.87 -5.12
C LYS A 33 -1.01 8.37 -5.13
N SER A 34 -0.02 7.93 -5.90
CA SER A 34 0.34 6.52 -6.01
C SER A 34 0.94 6.01 -4.70
N LEU A 35 1.82 6.80 -4.09
CA LEU A 35 2.46 6.48 -2.82
C LEU A 35 1.45 6.46 -1.66
N ASP A 36 0.54 7.44 -1.61
CA ASP A 36 -0.54 7.45 -0.61
C ASP A 36 -1.47 6.25 -0.76
N ARG A 37 -1.84 5.89 -1.98
CA ARG A 37 -2.63 4.68 -2.24
C ARG A 37 -1.90 3.42 -1.76
N ALA A 38 -0.60 3.28 -2.06
CA ALA A 38 0.19 2.14 -1.64
C ALA A 38 0.28 2.03 -0.11
N ARG A 39 0.53 3.14 0.58
CA ARG A 39 0.54 3.19 2.05
C ARG A 39 -0.81 2.82 2.66
N ASN A 40 -1.90 3.31 2.08
CA ASN A 40 -3.24 3.01 2.56
C ASN A 40 -3.54 1.51 2.44
N VAL A 41 -3.18 0.86 1.32
CA VAL A 41 -3.35 -0.60 1.16
C VAL A 41 -2.58 -1.38 2.23
N GLN A 42 -1.33 -1.00 2.51
CA GLN A 42 -0.55 -1.65 3.57
C GLN A 42 -1.23 -1.51 4.94
N PHE A 43 -1.71 -0.32 5.27
CA PHE A 43 -2.43 -0.08 6.52
C PHE A 43 -3.69 -0.96 6.65
N TRP A 44 -4.51 -1.05 5.60
CA TRP A 44 -5.68 -1.93 5.60
C TRP A 44 -5.31 -3.41 5.68
N PHE A 45 -4.24 -3.83 5.01
CA PHE A 45 -3.74 -5.21 5.07
C PHE A 45 -3.28 -5.57 6.49
N ASP A 46 -2.48 -4.71 7.12
CA ASP A 46 -2.01 -4.93 8.49
C ASP A 46 -3.17 -4.91 9.49
N ALA A 47 -4.11 -3.96 9.36
CA ALA A 47 -5.28 -3.87 10.23
C ALA A 47 -6.21 -5.10 10.13
N THR A 48 -6.36 -5.67 8.93
CA THR A 48 -7.19 -6.87 8.73
C THR A 48 -6.51 -8.15 9.23
N HIS A 49 -5.19 -8.27 9.10
CA HIS A 49 -4.45 -9.46 9.50
C HIS A 49 -4.06 -9.49 10.99
N ALA A 50 -4.13 -8.34 11.68
CA ALA A 50 -3.79 -8.25 13.11
C ALA A 50 -4.87 -8.83 14.05
N ARG A 51 -6.07 -9.18 13.57
CA ARG A 51 -7.25 -9.32 14.45
C ARG A 51 -7.96 -10.66 14.55
N SER A 52 -7.46 -11.77 14.01
CA SER A 52 -8.12 -13.06 14.21
C SER A 52 -7.21 -14.08 14.91
N GLY A 53 -7.41 -14.21 16.23
CA GLY A 53 -7.19 -15.48 16.88
C GLY A 53 -8.09 -16.51 16.19
N GLN A 54 -7.50 -17.58 15.67
CA GLN A 54 -8.23 -18.60 14.94
C GLN A 54 -8.51 -19.76 15.89
N GLN A 55 -9.77 -20.14 16.05
CA GLN A 55 -10.14 -21.34 16.79
C GLN A 55 -9.81 -22.56 15.94
N TYR A 56 -8.84 -23.37 16.34
CA TYR A 56 -8.50 -24.62 15.66
C TYR A 56 -8.87 -25.83 16.53
N ARG A 57 -9.18 -26.95 15.87
CA ARG A 57 -9.55 -28.20 16.54
C ARG A 57 -8.30 -28.99 16.93
N GLN A 58 -8.18 -29.28 18.21
CA GLN A 58 -7.13 -30.12 18.78
C GLN A 58 -7.40 -31.62 18.50
N ALA A 59 -6.38 -32.46 18.68
CA ALA A 59 -6.48 -33.92 18.46
C ALA A 59 -7.47 -34.61 19.41
N ASP A 60 -7.69 -34.03 20.59
CA ASP A 60 -8.69 -34.46 21.58
C ASP A 60 -10.13 -34.02 21.21
N GLY A 61 -10.29 -33.30 20.09
CA GLY A 61 -11.56 -32.80 19.59
C GLY A 61 -12.00 -31.46 20.18
N SER A 62 -11.27 -30.90 21.16
CA SER A 62 -11.55 -29.60 21.76
C SER A 62 -11.13 -28.43 20.85
N TRP A 63 -11.69 -27.25 21.09
CA TRP A 63 -11.35 -26.03 20.35
C TRP A 63 -10.44 -25.13 21.17
N ARG A 64 -9.41 -24.59 20.53
CA ARG A 64 -8.48 -23.65 21.17
C ARG A 64 -8.20 -22.48 20.25
N GLU A 65 -8.13 -21.29 20.83
CA GLU A 65 -7.71 -20.09 20.13
C GLU A 65 -6.19 -20.01 20.07
N ALA A 66 -5.65 -19.77 18.88
CA ALA A 66 -4.24 -19.46 18.70
C ALA A 66 -4.03 -18.44 17.57
N ALA A 67 -2.87 -17.80 17.56
CA ALA A 67 -2.48 -16.93 16.46
C ALA A 67 -2.47 -17.72 15.14
N ALA A 68 -2.98 -17.13 14.05
CA ALA A 68 -3.03 -17.78 12.75
C ALA A 68 -1.67 -18.37 12.31
N LYS A 69 -0.57 -17.70 12.67
CA LYS A 69 0.81 -18.15 12.37
C LYS A 69 1.23 -19.44 13.10
N SER A 70 0.55 -19.79 14.19
CA SER A 70 0.86 -20.97 15.01
C SER A 70 -0.05 -22.17 14.72
N VAL A 71 -1.03 -22.02 13.82
CA VAL A 71 -1.92 -23.12 13.43
C VAL A 71 -1.21 -23.98 12.37
N ALA A 72 -1.12 -25.29 12.61
CA ALA A 72 -0.48 -26.21 11.67
C ALA A 72 -1.23 -26.27 10.32
N PRO A 73 -0.52 -26.40 9.19
CA PRO A 73 -1.16 -26.68 7.90
C PRO A 73 -2.08 -27.90 8.02
N GLN A 74 -3.24 -27.85 7.34
CA GLN A 74 -4.30 -28.88 7.37
C GLN A 74 -5.13 -28.96 8.67
N ALA A 75 -4.91 -28.09 9.65
CA ALA A 75 -5.77 -28.00 10.83
C ALA A 75 -7.19 -27.53 10.47
N ARG A 76 -8.20 -28.05 11.16
CA ARG A 76 -9.59 -27.57 11.03
C ARG A 76 -9.77 -26.31 11.86
N VAL A 77 -10.14 -25.22 11.21
CA VAL A 77 -10.41 -23.92 11.84
C VAL A 77 -11.92 -23.64 11.82
N ARG A 78 -12.44 -23.03 12.88
CA ARG A 78 -13.82 -22.56 12.96
C ARG A 78 -13.86 -21.07 12.61
N ILE A 79 -14.71 -20.72 11.65
CA ILE A 79 -15.01 -19.33 11.30
C ILE A 79 -16.35 -19.01 11.96
N GLU A 80 -16.36 -18.07 12.90
CA GLU A 80 -17.61 -17.53 13.41
C GLU A 80 -18.22 -16.62 12.34
N THR A 81 -19.49 -16.83 12.03
CA THR A 81 -20.25 -15.90 11.18
C THR A 81 -20.47 -14.64 11.99
N GLY A 82 -19.83 -13.55 11.58
CA GLY A 82 -20.07 -12.21 12.11
C GLY A 82 -21.43 -11.66 11.72
#